data_AF-A0A1C5XNL9-F1
#
_entry.id   AF-A0A1C5XNL9-F1
#
_cell.length_a   1.000
_cell.length_b   1.000
_cell.length_c   1.000
_cell.angle_alpha   90.00
_cell.angle_beta   90.00
_cell.angle_gamma   90.00
#
_symmetry.space_group_name_H-M   'P 1'
#
loop_
_entity.id
_entity.type
_entity.pdbx_description
1 polymer ?
#
loop_
_entity_poly.entity_id
_entity_poly.type
_entity_poly.pdbx_seq_one_letter_code
_entity_poly.pdbx_strand_id
1 'polypeptide(L)'
;MKKSIPICLIGAALGALSALISHLQKVFYCCIALWSIPAGMDIFFAALFTAVCAVAMAALYLPLGRGRYGGVLLLWILSTPLWGMLFPTPNEIYRAVFQTEASLGGGGGFALLFVSLCSFFVYIPVFLFACSIFYPKYTQHPFQFHTWRNVIMEKKLVYTGKTKDVFALDNGNYLLKFKDDCTGKDGVFDPGENSVGLTIDGVGDVNLRMSIYFFEKINAAGIPTHYVSADLKNTTMEVKPAKVFGHGLEVICRHKAVGSFLRRYGEYIAEGADLPAYVETTFKNDALGDPLVTKDGLVALGVMTEEQYDAIKEETQKITQIVADDLKEKGMVLYDIKFEFGYDADGKVMLIDEVASGNMRVYKDGKYIDPMTLSKLFFA
;
A
#
# COMPACT_ATOMS: atom_id res chain seq x y z
N MET A 1 -8.38 -30.93 -47.38
CA MET A 1 -8.70 -32.12 -46.56
C MET A 1 -8.48 -31.77 -45.08
N LYS A 2 -9.53 -31.46 -44.32
CA LYS A 2 -9.46 -31.39 -42.84
C LYS A 2 -9.82 -32.79 -42.32
N LYS A 3 -8.88 -33.48 -41.65
CA LYS A 3 -9.16 -34.75 -40.97
C LYS A 3 -9.84 -34.45 -39.64
N SER A 4 -11.09 -34.85 -39.49
CA SER A 4 -11.80 -34.90 -38.22
C SER A 4 -11.24 -36.05 -37.36
N ILE A 5 -10.94 -35.77 -36.10
CA ILE A 5 -10.54 -36.78 -35.11
C ILE A 5 -11.80 -37.56 -34.70
N PRO A 6 -11.81 -38.91 -34.68
CA PRO A 6 -13.00 -39.67 -34.37
C PRO A 6 -13.46 -39.44 -32.92
N ILE A 7 -14.76 -39.14 -32.74
CA ILE A 7 -15.44 -38.92 -31.45
C ILE A 7 -15.21 -40.08 -30.44
N CYS A 8 -14.93 -41.30 -30.93
CA CYS A 8 -14.64 -42.47 -30.11
C CYS A 8 -13.34 -42.34 -29.28
N LEU A 9 -12.32 -41.61 -29.78
CA LEU A 9 -11.05 -41.39 -29.06
C LEU A 9 -11.18 -40.39 -27.91
N ILE A 10 -12.10 -39.42 -28.05
CA ILE A 10 -12.38 -38.41 -27.01
C ILE A 10 -13.14 -39.07 -25.83
N GLY A 11 -14.08 -39.98 -26.12
CA GLY A 11 -14.81 -40.72 -25.09
C GLY A 11 -13.91 -41.63 -24.24
N ALA A 12 -12.95 -42.32 -24.85
CA ALA A 12 -11.98 -43.16 -24.13
C ALA A 12 -11.01 -42.35 -23.26
N ALA A 13 -10.56 -41.18 -23.75
CA ALA A 13 -9.69 -40.28 -22.99
C ALA A 13 -10.39 -39.64 -21.78
N LEU A 14 -11.66 -39.25 -21.93
CA LEU A 14 -12.48 -38.71 -20.83
C LEU A 14 -12.82 -39.79 -19.79
N GLY A 15 -13.06 -41.04 -20.21
CA GLY A 15 -13.26 -42.17 -19.30
C GLY A 15 -12.02 -42.49 -18.46
N ALA A 16 -10.84 -42.48 -19.08
CA ALA A 16 -9.56 -42.69 -18.38
C ALA A 16 -9.24 -41.54 -17.40
N LEU A 17 -9.54 -40.29 -17.77
CA LEU A 17 -9.35 -39.12 -16.92
C LEU A 17 -10.28 -39.13 -15.69
N SER A 18 -11.53 -39.53 -15.87
CA SER A 18 -12.50 -39.71 -14.77
C SER A 18 -12.06 -40.79 -13.77
N ALA A 19 -11.61 -41.94 -14.27
CA ALA A 19 -11.10 -43.02 -13.43
C ALA A 19 -9.83 -42.63 -12.65
N LEU A 20 -8.94 -41.87 -13.29
CA LEU A 20 -7.72 -41.33 -12.69
C LEU A 20 -8.04 -40.31 -11.58
N ILE A 21 -8.97 -39.39 -11.81
CA ILE A 21 -9.41 -38.40 -10.81
C ILE A 21 -10.04 -39.11 -9.60
N SER A 22 -10.89 -40.12 -9.83
CA SER A 22 -11.50 -40.92 -8.76
C SER A 22 -10.46 -41.68 -7.91
N HIS A 23 -9.43 -42.22 -8.54
CA HIS A 23 -8.33 -42.89 -7.84
C HIS A 23 -7.44 -41.91 -7.08
N LEU A 24 -7.14 -40.75 -7.66
CA LEU A 24 -6.36 -39.69 -7.01
C LEU A 24 -7.08 -39.09 -5.81
N GLN A 25 -8.42 -38.93 -5.86
CA GLN A 25 -9.20 -38.54 -4.70
C GLN A 25 -9.11 -39.59 -3.57
N LYS A 26 -9.16 -40.89 -3.89
CA LYS A 26 -8.97 -41.95 -2.88
C LYS A 26 -7.57 -41.94 -2.26
N VAL A 27 -6.53 -41.67 -3.05
CA VAL A 27 -5.16 -41.50 -2.56
C VAL A 27 -5.06 -40.26 -1.66
N PHE A 28 -5.66 -39.14 -2.07
CA PHE A 28 -5.70 -37.91 -1.29
C PHE A 28 -6.41 -38.10 0.07
N TYR A 29 -7.54 -38.81 0.10
CA TYR A 29 -8.24 -39.15 1.35
C TYR A 29 -7.45 -40.14 2.23
N CYS A 30 -6.72 -41.10 1.64
CA CYS A 30 -5.79 -41.96 2.40
C CYS A 30 -4.63 -41.15 3.00
N CYS A 31 -4.08 -40.17 2.28
CA CYS A 31 -3.02 -39.30 2.78
C CYS A 31 -3.50 -38.39 3.92
N ILE A 32 -4.75 -37.90 3.86
CA ILE A 32 -5.36 -37.12 4.95
C ILE A 32 -5.65 -38.00 6.18
N ALA A 33 -6.13 -39.23 5.99
CA ALA A 33 -6.39 -40.16 7.10
C ALA A 33 -5.10 -40.57 7.85
N LEU A 34 -3.96 -40.64 7.15
CA LEU A 34 -2.64 -40.89 7.73
C LEU A 34 -2.02 -39.67 8.42
N TRP A 35 -2.60 -38.47 8.26
CA TRP A 35 -2.13 -37.22 8.87
C TRP A 35 -2.62 -37.02 10.31
N SER A 36 -3.42 -37.96 10.84
CA SER A 36 -3.93 -37.95 12.22
C SER A 36 -3.03 -38.72 13.19
N ILE A 37 -1.70 -38.55 13.09
CA ILE A 37 -0.72 -39.21 13.99
C ILE A 37 -0.01 -38.13 14.83
N PRO A 38 0.13 -38.29 16.16
CA PRO A 38 0.68 -37.24 17.03
C PRO A 38 2.15 -36.92 16.74
N ALA A 39 2.53 -35.67 16.96
CA ALA A 39 3.88 -35.16 16.78
C ALA A 39 4.90 -35.89 17.66
N GLY A 40 5.89 -36.55 17.03
CA GLY A 40 7.02 -37.18 17.73
C GLY A 40 7.71 -38.33 17.00
N MET A 41 7.72 -38.35 15.65
CA MET A 41 8.24 -39.50 14.88
C MET A 41 9.67 -39.28 14.37
N ASP A 42 10.54 -40.25 14.64
CA ASP A 42 11.99 -40.32 14.36
C ASP A 42 12.34 -40.29 12.86
N ILE A 43 13.53 -39.78 12.52
CA ILE A 43 14.17 -39.65 11.19
C ILE A 43 14.02 -40.92 10.34
N PHE A 44 14.04 -42.09 10.99
CA PHE A 44 13.88 -43.38 10.33
C PHE A 44 12.51 -43.54 9.65
N PHE A 45 11.45 -43.01 10.24
CA PHE A 45 10.09 -43.10 9.70
C PHE A 45 9.84 -42.13 8.55
N ALA A 46 10.44 -40.94 8.55
CA ALA A 46 10.33 -39.99 7.43
C ALA A 46 11.10 -40.48 6.19
N ALA A 47 12.28 -41.08 6.39
CA ALA A 47 13.04 -41.74 5.33
C ALA A 47 12.31 -42.97 4.80
N LEU A 48 11.72 -43.79 5.69
CA LEU A 48 10.90 -44.94 5.32
C LEU A 48 9.63 -44.49 4.58
N PHE A 49 8.98 -43.41 5.00
CA PHE A 49 7.80 -42.85 4.33
C PHE A 49 8.13 -42.36 2.91
N THR A 50 9.24 -41.64 2.76
CA THR A 50 9.70 -41.16 1.44
C THR A 50 10.07 -42.33 0.52
N ALA A 51 10.74 -43.36 1.06
CA ALA A 51 11.07 -44.57 0.33
C ALA A 51 9.82 -45.39 -0.05
N VAL A 52 8.85 -45.52 0.85
CA VAL A 52 7.57 -46.21 0.61
C VAL A 52 6.73 -45.46 -0.42
N CYS A 53 6.68 -44.12 -0.37
CA CYS A 53 6.01 -43.31 -1.38
C CYS A 53 6.69 -43.42 -2.75
N ALA A 54 8.03 -43.41 -2.81
CA ALA A 54 8.78 -43.59 -4.06
C ALA A 54 8.59 -45.00 -4.65
N VAL A 55 8.60 -46.03 -3.82
CA VAL A 55 8.37 -47.43 -4.24
C VAL A 55 6.92 -47.67 -4.63
N ALA A 56 5.94 -47.08 -3.92
CA ALA A 56 4.53 -47.15 -4.28
C ALA A 56 4.25 -46.43 -5.60
N MET A 57 4.86 -45.26 -5.83
CA MET A 57 4.78 -44.54 -7.10
C MET A 57 5.43 -45.32 -8.25
N ALA A 58 6.59 -45.96 -8.00
CA ALA A 58 7.23 -46.84 -8.98
C ALA A 58 6.38 -48.09 -9.30
N ALA A 59 5.80 -48.72 -8.28
CA ALA A 59 4.95 -49.91 -8.41
C ALA A 59 3.60 -49.61 -9.09
N LEU A 60 3.05 -48.40 -8.89
CA LEU A 60 1.84 -47.93 -9.58
C LEU A 60 2.09 -47.59 -11.07
N TYR A 61 3.34 -47.28 -11.45
CA TYR A 61 3.72 -46.96 -12.83
C TYR A 61 4.29 -48.13 -13.64
N LEU A 62 4.81 -49.16 -12.98
CA LEU A 62 5.32 -50.39 -13.62
C LEU A 62 4.32 -51.11 -14.56
N PRO A 63 2.99 -51.07 -14.33
CA PRO A 63 2.01 -51.62 -15.27
C PRO A 63 1.69 -50.69 -16.45
N LEU A 64 1.97 -49.38 -16.34
CA LEU A 64 1.65 -48.38 -17.36
C LEU A 64 2.81 -48.22 -18.36
N GLY A 65 3.06 -49.30 -19.10
CA GLY A 65 3.73 -49.25 -20.40
C GLY A 65 5.26 -49.31 -20.38
N ARG A 66 5.79 -50.47 -20.80
CA ARG A 66 7.13 -50.61 -21.40
C ARG A 66 7.20 -49.75 -22.67
N GLY A 67 7.51 -48.47 -22.52
CA GLY A 67 7.66 -47.52 -23.62
C GLY A 67 8.83 -46.57 -23.38
N ARG A 68 9.40 -46.07 -24.48
CA ARG A 68 10.62 -45.23 -24.62
C ARG A 68 10.76 -44.01 -23.68
N TYR A 69 9.75 -43.70 -22.87
CA TYR A 69 9.69 -42.52 -22.01
C TYR A 69 9.77 -42.81 -20.50
N GLY A 70 9.63 -44.08 -20.07
CA GLY A 70 9.65 -44.44 -18.64
C GLY A 70 11.03 -44.26 -17.98
N GLY A 71 12.12 -44.55 -18.70
CA GLY A 71 13.48 -44.34 -18.20
C GLY A 71 13.88 -42.86 -18.15
N VAL A 72 13.38 -42.06 -19.10
CA VAL A 72 13.69 -40.62 -19.19
C VAL A 72 13.04 -39.86 -18.04
N LEU A 73 11.80 -40.19 -17.66
CA LEU A 73 11.09 -39.52 -16.57
C LEU A 73 11.68 -39.87 -15.20
N LEU A 74 12.14 -41.12 -15.00
CA LEU A 74 12.80 -41.54 -13.76
C LEU A 74 14.15 -40.82 -13.57
N LEU A 75 14.94 -40.68 -14.64
CA LEU A 75 16.16 -39.87 -14.67
C LEU A 75 15.87 -38.38 -14.45
N TRP A 76 14.71 -37.88 -14.91
CA TRP A 76 14.30 -36.48 -14.75
C TRP A 76 13.88 -36.15 -13.30
N ILE A 77 13.15 -37.07 -12.65
CA ILE A 77 12.76 -36.97 -11.23
C ILE A 77 13.99 -37.10 -10.31
N LEU A 78 14.98 -37.93 -10.68
CA LEU A 78 16.21 -38.07 -9.92
C LEU A 78 17.20 -36.92 -10.13
N SER A 79 17.11 -36.19 -11.25
CA SER A 79 17.99 -35.05 -11.56
C SER A 79 17.41 -33.69 -11.16
N THR A 80 16.14 -33.61 -10.75
CA THR A 80 15.47 -32.35 -10.35
C THR A 80 16.21 -31.56 -9.25
N PRO A 81 16.91 -32.19 -8.28
CA PRO A 81 17.76 -31.45 -7.35
C PRO A 81 18.93 -30.70 -8.01
N LEU A 82 19.45 -31.19 -9.14
CA LEU A 82 20.56 -30.56 -9.87
C LEU A 82 20.12 -29.31 -10.66
N TRP A 83 18.87 -29.26 -11.13
CA TRP A 83 18.36 -28.13 -11.92
C TRP A 83 18.26 -26.84 -11.09
N GLY A 84 17.93 -26.94 -9.81
CA GLY A 84 17.94 -25.81 -8.88
C GLY A 84 19.34 -25.24 -8.59
N MET A 85 20.41 -26.01 -8.85
CA MET A 85 21.79 -25.54 -8.75
C MET A 85 22.30 -24.87 -10.04
N LEU A 86 21.79 -25.28 -11.20
CA LEU A 86 22.26 -24.79 -12.51
C LEU A 86 21.49 -23.56 -13.04
N PHE A 87 20.24 -23.37 -12.60
CA PHE A 87 19.38 -22.27 -13.07
C PHE A 87 18.78 -21.50 -11.89
N PRO A 88 19.39 -20.38 -11.49
CA PRO A 88 19.06 -19.68 -10.24
C PRO A 88 17.75 -18.89 -10.29
N THR A 89 17.19 -18.62 -11.47
CA THR A 89 15.96 -17.82 -11.60
C THR A 89 14.78 -18.58 -12.24
N PRO A 90 13.53 -18.33 -11.81
CA PRO A 90 12.34 -19.00 -12.37
C PRO A 90 12.20 -18.85 -13.90
N ASN A 91 12.61 -17.70 -14.45
CA ASN A 91 12.55 -17.42 -15.88
C ASN A 91 13.55 -18.26 -16.70
N GLU A 92 14.72 -18.60 -16.13
CA GLU A 92 15.72 -19.44 -16.81
C GLU A 92 15.29 -20.90 -16.84
N ILE A 93 14.69 -21.39 -15.74
CA ILE A 93 14.06 -22.72 -15.69
C ILE A 93 12.94 -22.80 -16.73
N TYR A 94 12.09 -21.78 -16.81
CA TYR A 94 10.98 -21.74 -17.77
C TYR A 94 11.49 -21.79 -19.23
N ARG A 95 12.54 -21.03 -19.56
CA ARG A 95 13.16 -21.06 -20.90
C ARG A 95 13.79 -22.41 -21.24
N ALA A 96 14.51 -23.03 -20.29
CA ALA A 96 15.14 -24.32 -20.51
C ALA A 96 14.11 -25.45 -20.72
N VAL A 97 13.03 -25.44 -19.94
CA VAL A 97 11.92 -26.41 -20.08
C VAL A 97 11.26 -26.30 -21.45
N PHE A 98 10.97 -25.07 -21.91
CA PHE A 98 10.38 -24.83 -23.23
C PHE A 98 11.32 -25.17 -24.41
N GLN A 99 12.63 -24.93 -24.27
CA GLN A 99 13.61 -25.35 -25.28
C GLN A 99 13.72 -26.87 -25.37
N THR A 100 13.59 -27.57 -24.24
CA THR A 100 13.62 -29.03 -24.20
C THR A 100 12.36 -29.62 -24.85
N GLU A 101 11.18 -28.99 -24.66
CA GLU A 101 9.93 -29.38 -25.34
C GLU A 101 10.01 -29.28 -26.87
N ALA A 102 10.63 -28.22 -27.40
CA ALA A 102 10.77 -28.01 -28.84
C ALA A 102 11.54 -29.17 -29.52
N SER A 103 12.40 -29.87 -28.77
CA SER A 103 13.17 -31.01 -29.28
C SER A 103 12.46 -32.37 -29.18
N LEU A 104 11.38 -32.50 -28.39
CA LEU A 104 10.75 -33.79 -28.09
C LEU A 104 9.42 -34.06 -28.82
N GLY A 105 8.94 -33.13 -29.65
CA GLY A 105 7.75 -33.31 -30.48
C GLY A 105 6.46 -33.26 -29.67
N GLY A 106 5.75 -32.13 -29.78
CA GLY A 106 4.65 -31.72 -28.91
C GLY A 106 3.59 -32.80 -28.59
N GLY A 107 3.29 -32.95 -27.30
CA GLY A 107 2.22 -33.80 -26.78
C GLY A 107 2.29 -34.09 -25.28
N GLY A 108 3.47 -34.01 -24.64
CA GLY A 108 3.68 -34.33 -23.22
C GLY A 108 3.74 -33.13 -22.25
N GLY A 109 3.58 -31.91 -22.76
CA GLY A 109 3.93 -30.68 -22.05
C GLY A 109 3.14 -30.37 -20.79
N PHE A 110 1.84 -30.65 -20.80
CA PHE A 110 0.98 -30.36 -19.64
C PHE A 110 1.34 -31.23 -18.42
N ALA A 111 1.77 -32.48 -18.62
CA ALA A 111 2.15 -33.36 -17.53
C ALA A 111 3.51 -32.98 -16.93
N LEU A 112 4.48 -32.59 -17.76
CA LEU A 112 5.80 -32.15 -17.31
C LEU A 112 5.76 -30.78 -16.63
N LEU A 113 4.97 -29.83 -17.14
CA LEU A 113 4.75 -28.54 -16.49
C LEU A 113 4.05 -28.70 -15.14
N PHE A 114 3.05 -29.60 -15.05
CA PHE A 114 2.32 -29.87 -13.82
C PHE A 114 3.19 -30.60 -12.78
N VAL A 115 3.98 -31.59 -13.19
CA VAL A 115 4.94 -32.26 -12.29
C VAL A 115 6.03 -31.31 -11.84
N SER A 116 6.52 -30.42 -12.72
CA SER A 116 7.53 -29.41 -12.36
C SER A 116 6.97 -28.37 -11.39
N LEU A 117 5.73 -27.90 -11.59
CA LEU A 117 5.03 -27.00 -10.66
C LEU A 117 4.74 -27.68 -9.31
N CYS A 118 4.25 -28.93 -9.30
CA CYS A 118 4.05 -29.69 -8.06
C CYS A 118 5.37 -29.94 -7.32
N SER A 119 6.46 -30.18 -8.05
CA SER A 119 7.80 -30.31 -7.46
C SER A 119 8.28 -28.98 -6.89
N PHE A 120 8.00 -27.85 -7.56
CA PHE A 120 8.35 -26.51 -7.11
C PHE A 120 7.64 -26.14 -5.81
N PHE A 121 6.34 -26.44 -5.68
CA PHE A 121 5.55 -26.11 -4.49
C PHE A 121 5.74 -27.09 -3.31
N VAL A 122 6.23 -28.31 -3.54
CA VAL A 122 6.40 -29.34 -2.48
C VAL A 122 7.86 -29.56 -2.10
N TYR A 123 8.78 -29.63 -3.05
CA TYR A 123 10.18 -29.96 -2.75
C TYR A 123 11.01 -28.75 -2.30
N ILE A 124 10.74 -27.53 -2.80
CA ILE A 124 11.52 -26.35 -2.41
C ILE A 124 11.32 -26.02 -0.92
N PRO A 125 10.10 -26.03 -0.35
CA PRO A 125 9.92 -25.79 1.08
C PRO A 125 10.59 -26.86 1.94
N VAL A 126 10.52 -28.13 1.54
CA VAL A 126 11.10 -29.26 2.28
C VAL A 126 12.64 -29.24 2.20
N PHE A 127 13.19 -28.93 1.02
CA PHE A 127 14.64 -28.80 0.81
C PHE A 127 15.21 -27.62 1.58
N LEU A 128 14.54 -26.46 1.56
CA LEU A 128 14.99 -25.27 2.31
C LEU A 128 14.86 -25.47 3.83
N PHE A 129 13.86 -26.22 4.29
CA PHE A 129 13.74 -26.63 5.70
C PHE A 129 14.83 -27.64 6.11
N ALA A 130 15.18 -28.60 5.25
CA ALA A 130 16.30 -29.51 5.52
C ALA A 130 17.65 -28.75 5.53
N CYS A 131 17.88 -27.84 4.57
CA CYS A 131 19.08 -27.02 4.54
C CYS A 131 19.23 -26.14 5.78
N SER A 132 18.13 -25.66 6.39
CA SER A 132 18.18 -24.86 7.61
C SER A 132 18.53 -25.65 8.86
N ILE A 133 18.27 -26.97 8.87
CA ILE A 133 18.65 -27.87 9.96
C ILE A 133 20.12 -28.31 9.85
N PHE A 134 20.60 -28.60 8.63
CA PHE A 134 21.90 -29.26 8.43
C PHE A 134 23.06 -28.32 8.09
N TYR A 135 22.82 -27.10 7.58
CA TYR A 135 23.87 -26.16 7.18
C TYR A 135 23.66 -24.74 7.73
N PRO A 136 23.71 -24.54 9.06
CA PRO A 136 23.40 -23.26 9.70
C PRO A 136 24.37 -22.11 9.35
N LYS A 137 25.53 -22.41 8.74
CA LYS A 137 26.47 -21.39 8.23
C LYS A 137 26.04 -20.77 6.90
N TYR A 138 25.20 -21.44 6.11
CA TYR A 138 24.68 -20.91 4.83
C TYR A 138 23.32 -20.20 4.98
N THR A 139 22.73 -20.21 6.17
CA THR A 139 21.49 -19.51 6.52
C THR A 139 21.71 -18.11 7.11
N GLN A 140 22.95 -17.58 7.10
CA GLN A 140 23.23 -16.22 7.57
C GLN A 140 22.86 -15.11 6.58
N HIS A 141 22.44 -15.47 5.36
CA HIS A 141 21.51 -14.65 4.60
C HIS A 141 20.11 -15.24 4.81
N PRO A 142 19.27 -14.63 5.67
CA PRO A 142 17.95 -15.16 5.91
C PRO A 142 17.12 -14.91 4.65
N PHE A 143 16.96 -15.94 3.82
CA PHE A 143 15.76 -16.07 3.01
C PHE A 143 14.60 -16.24 4.00
N GLN A 144 14.09 -15.10 4.47
CA GLN A 144 13.05 -15.02 5.48
C GLN A 144 11.75 -15.61 4.90
N PHE A 145 11.44 -16.85 5.27
CA PHE A 145 10.10 -17.44 5.09
C PHE A 145 9.03 -16.82 6.01
N HIS A 146 9.28 -15.64 6.59
CA HIS A 146 8.31 -14.85 7.35
C HIS A 146 7.50 -13.86 6.49
N THR A 147 7.68 -13.84 5.16
CA THR A 147 7.03 -12.85 4.28
C THR A 147 6.00 -13.41 3.30
N TRP A 148 5.60 -14.68 3.37
CA TRP A 148 4.57 -15.23 2.47
C TRP A 148 3.13 -15.15 3.00
N ARG A 149 2.94 -14.68 4.24
CA ARG A 149 1.61 -14.32 4.77
C ARG A 149 1.28 -12.84 4.59
N ASN A 150 2.28 -12.03 4.27
CA ASN A 150 2.08 -10.81 3.51
C ASN A 150 2.08 -11.23 2.04
N VAL A 151 0.94 -11.74 1.56
CA VAL A 151 0.58 -11.46 0.18
C VAL A 151 0.88 -9.97 0.02
N ILE A 152 1.79 -9.63 -0.89
CA ILE A 152 2.03 -8.26 -1.30
C ILE A 152 0.67 -7.80 -1.83
N MET A 153 -0.13 -7.25 -0.92
CA MET A 153 -1.17 -6.30 -1.22
C MET A 153 -0.38 -5.12 -1.75
N GLU A 154 -0.02 -5.21 -3.03
CA GLU A 154 0.56 -4.10 -3.77
C GLU A 154 -0.53 -3.04 -3.73
N LYS A 155 -0.50 -2.20 -2.70
CA LYS A 155 -1.52 -1.19 -2.49
C LYS A 155 -1.52 -0.35 -3.77
N LYS A 156 -2.67 -0.27 -4.42
CA LYS A 156 -2.75 0.37 -5.73
C LYS A 156 -2.45 1.86 -5.56
N LEU A 157 -1.32 2.33 -6.06
CA LEU A 157 -0.99 3.75 -6.10
C LEU A 157 -2.05 4.47 -6.94
N VAL A 158 -2.69 5.47 -6.33
CA VAL A 158 -3.75 6.28 -6.94
C VAL A 158 -3.17 7.60 -7.41
N TYR A 159 -2.35 8.23 -6.57
CA TYR A 159 -1.81 9.56 -6.82
C TYR A 159 -0.48 9.75 -6.08
N THR A 160 0.49 10.38 -6.72
CA THR A 160 1.74 10.84 -6.08
C THR A 160 1.69 12.35 -5.99
N GLY A 161 1.64 12.84 -4.75
CA GLY A 161 1.67 14.26 -4.43
C GLY A 161 3.07 14.74 -4.08
N LYS A 162 3.17 16.05 -3.80
CA LYS A 162 4.43 16.71 -3.42
C LYS A 162 4.98 16.13 -2.12
N THR A 163 4.16 16.05 -1.09
CA THR A 163 4.55 15.61 0.26
C THR A 163 3.97 14.23 0.64
N LYS A 164 3.03 13.69 -0.13
CA LYS A 164 2.29 12.45 0.21
C LYS A 164 2.01 11.59 -1.02
N ASP A 165 2.11 10.28 -0.88
CA ASP A 165 1.57 9.31 -1.84
C ASP A 165 0.23 8.77 -1.34
N VAL A 166 -0.71 8.55 -2.26
CA VAL A 166 -2.07 8.07 -1.96
C VAL A 166 -2.25 6.69 -2.57
N PHE A 167 -2.60 5.72 -1.73
CA PHE A 167 -2.86 4.34 -2.14
C PHE A 167 -4.31 3.96 -1.84
N ALA A 168 -4.95 3.21 -2.73
CA ALA A 168 -6.25 2.61 -2.43
C ALA A 168 -6.10 1.39 -1.51
N LEU A 169 -7.07 1.21 -0.61
CA LEU A 169 -7.20 0.04 0.25
C LEU A 169 -8.44 -0.78 -0.14
N ASP A 170 -8.40 -2.08 0.15
CA ASP A 170 -9.46 -3.03 -0.19
C ASP A 170 -10.78 -2.74 0.54
N ASN A 171 -10.72 -2.07 1.69
CA ASN A 171 -11.91 -1.65 2.45
C ASN A 171 -12.59 -0.40 1.88
N GLY A 172 -12.11 0.15 0.77
CA GLY A 172 -12.63 1.36 0.12
C GLY A 172 -12.04 2.67 0.66
N ASN A 173 -11.21 2.63 1.69
CA ASN A 173 -10.47 3.78 2.19
C ASN A 173 -9.20 4.05 1.37
N TYR A 174 -8.54 5.15 1.69
CA TYR A 174 -7.23 5.49 1.16
C TYR A 174 -6.17 5.46 2.26
N LEU A 175 -4.93 5.19 1.85
CA LEU A 175 -3.75 5.31 2.71
C LEU A 175 -2.89 6.45 2.19
N LEU A 176 -2.67 7.45 3.03
CA LEU A 176 -1.71 8.52 2.81
C LEU A 176 -0.36 8.09 3.38
N LYS A 177 0.68 8.03 2.55
CA LYS A 177 2.07 7.82 2.95
C LYS A 177 2.77 9.17 2.93
N PHE A 178 3.16 9.66 4.10
CA PHE A 178 3.89 10.92 4.22
C PHE A 178 5.33 10.70 3.79
N LYS A 179 5.85 11.63 2.99
CA LYS A 179 7.22 11.63 2.48
C LYS A 179 8.04 12.65 3.25
N ASP A 180 9.36 12.49 3.18
CA ASP A 180 10.30 13.48 3.69
C ASP A 180 10.61 14.59 2.67
N ASP A 181 9.93 14.55 1.52
CA ASP A 181 9.97 15.58 0.49
C ASP A 181 9.25 16.84 0.97
N CYS A 182 9.95 17.96 0.89
CA CYS A 182 9.49 19.27 1.29
C CYS A 182 9.38 20.19 0.08
N THR A 183 8.34 21.03 0.05
CA THR A 183 8.24 22.10 -0.95
C THR A 183 9.26 23.20 -0.65
N GLY A 184 9.78 23.81 -1.71
CA GLY A 184 10.78 24.86 -1.56
C GLY A 184 11.36 25.32 -2.88
N LYS A 185 12.21 26.35 -2.79
CA LYS A 185 12.92 26.93 -3.92
C LYS A 185 14.39 27.12 -3.56
N ASP A 186 15.28 26.77 -4.49
CA ASP A 186 16.73 26.91 -4.33
C ASP A 186 17.28 26.22 -3.05
N GLY A 187 16.68 25.09 -2.65
CA GLY A 187 17.06 24.35 -1.45
C GLY A 187 16.56 24.94 -0.12
N VAL A 188 15.74 26.00 -0.17
CA VAL A 188 15.11 26.61 1.01
C VAL A 188 13.68 26.10 1.14
N PHE A 189 13.32 25.63 2.33
CA PHE A 189 11.97 25.18 2.65
C PHE A 189 10.96 26.31 2.56
N ASP A 190 9.93 26.11 1.75
CA ASP A 190 8.79 27.00 1.64
C ASP A 190 7.51 26.16 1.44
N PRO A 191 6.62 26.09 2.44
CA PRO A 191 5.38 25.32 2.35
C PRO A 191 4.40 25.87 1.29
N GLY A 192 4.63 27.07 0.77
CA GLY A 192 3.85 27.68 -0.30
C GLY A 192 4.36 27.42 -1.72
N GLU A 193 5.46 26.67 -1.89
CA GLU A 193 6.10 26.47 -3.20
C GLU A 193 5.54 25.30 -4.03
N ASN A 194 5.86 25.35 -5.32
CA ASN A 194 5.23 24.51 -6.34
C ASN A 194 6.04 23.25 -6.68
N SER A 195 7.32 23.22 -6.33
CA SER A 195 8.23 22.10 -6.53
C SER A 195 8.73 21.53 -5.22
N VAL A 196 9.07 20.23 -5.23
CA VAL A 196 9.91 19.65 -4.18
C VAL A 196 11.27 20.33 -4.28
N GLY A 197 11.60 21.12 -3.27
CA GLY A 197 12.82 21.93 -3.23
C GLY A 197 13.95 21.29 -2.45
N LEU A 198 13.61 20.34 -1.55
CA LEU A 198 14.52 19.67 -0.66
C LEU A 198 13.86 18.44 -0.01
N THR A 199 14.68 17.58 0.60
CA THR A 199 14.25 16.49 1.48
C THR A 199 14.75 16.79 2.88
N ILE A 200 13.88 16.70 3.89
CA ILE A 200 14.24 16.88 5.30
C ILE A 200 13.91 15.59 6.04
N ASP A 201 14.93 14.84 6.44
CA ASP A 201 14.74 13.56 7.15
C ASP A 201 13.80 13.70 8.34
N GLY A 202 12.75 12.87 8.38
CA GLY A 202 11.78 12.80 9.45
C GLY A 202 10.67 13.86 9.43
N VAL A 203 10.63 14.76 8.46
CA VAL A 203 9.53 15.75 8.36
C VAL A 203 8.18 15.08 8.12
N GLY A 204 8.13 13.99 7.34
CA GLY A 204 6.89 13.25 7.09
C GLY A 204 6.33 12.63 8.38
N ASP A 205 7.19 12.08 9.22
CA ASP A 205 6.83 11.53 10.53
C ASP A 205 6.34 12.62 11.49
N VAL A 206 7.02 13.77 11.51
CA VAL A 206 6.63 14.92 12.33
C VAL A 206 5.26 15.48 11.92
N ASN A 207 5.02 15.63 10.61
CA ASN A 207 3.74 16.09 10.08
C ASN A 207 2.61 15.10 10.39
N LEU A 208 2.90 13.80 10.30
CA LEU A 208 1.94 12.76 10.67
C LEU A 208 1.60 12.81 12.17
N ARG A 209 2.58 12.95 13.07
CA ARG A 209 2.33 13.06 14.52
C ARG A 209 1.42 14.24 14.86
N MET A 210 1.68 15.40 14.26
CA MET A 210 0.86 16.60 14.47
C MET A 210 -0.54 16.43 13.89
N SER A 211 -0.65 15.81 12.71
CA SER A 211 -1.94 15.50 12.09
C SER A 211 -2.76 14.55 12.95
N ILE A 212 -2.18 13.46 13.47
CA ILE A 212 -2.85 12.53 14.39
C ILE A 212 -3.40 13.31 15.60
N TYR A 213 -2.53 14.09 16.25
CA TYR A 213 -2.88 14.84 17.45
C TYR A 213 -4.09 15.76 17.23
N PHE A 214 -4.09 16.54 16.15
CA PHE A 214 -5.20 17.45 15.87
C PHE A 214 -6.43 16.73 15.33
N PHE A 215 -6.30 15.74 14.44
CA PHE A 215 -7.46 14.99 13.95
C PHE A 215 -8.20 14.27 15.09
N GLU A 216 -7.50 13.71 16.07
CA GLU A 216 -8.13 13.10 17.25
C GLU A 216 -8.91 14.12 18.07
N LYS A 217 -8.35 15.31 18.32
CA LYS A 217 -9.04 16.41 19.01
C LYS A 217 -10.24 16.94 18.23
N ILE A 218 -10.11 17.12 16.92
CA ILE A 218 -11.16 17.62 16.04
C ILE A 218 -12.33 16.62 15.99
N ASN A 219 -12.03 15.32 15.87
CA ASN A 219 -13.04 14.27 15.95
C ASN A 219 -13.72 14.23 17.32
N ALA A 220 -12.97 14.40 18.42
CA ALA A 220 -13.52 14.47 19.77
C ALA A 220 -14.46 15.68 19.97
N ALA A 221 -14.23 16.78 19.24
CA ALA A 221 -15.12 17.94 19.20
C ALA A 221 -16.36 17.74 18.30
N GLY A 222 -16.52 16.57 17.67
CA GLY A 222 -17.66 16.23 16.81
C GLY A 222 -17.59 16.82 15.40
N ILE A 223 -16.43 17.35 14.99
CA ILE A 223 -16.23 17.92 13.64
C ILE A 223 -15.84 16.78 12.68
N PRO A 224 -16.50 16.61 11.52
CA PRO A 224 -16.20 15.53 10.59
C PRO A 224 -14.80 15.65 9.98
N THR A 225 -14.05 14.55 9.98
CA THR A 225 -12.75 14.45 9.31
C THR A 225 -12.64 13.16 8.51
N HIS A 226 -11.72 13.12 7.55
CA HIS A 226 -11.39 11.89 6.84
C HIS A 226 -10.54 10.92 7.66
N TYR A 227 -10.00 11.32 8.81
CA TYR A 227 -9.07 10.50 9.59
C TYR A 227 -9.73 9.22 10.12
N VAL A 228 -9.07 8.08 9.93
CA VAL A 228 -9.50 6.77 10.47
C VAL A 228 -8.49 6.24 11.49
N SER A 229 -7.23 6.09 11.07
CA SER A 229 -6.15 5.61 11.93
C SER A 229 -4.78 5.97 11.34
N ALA A 230 -3.70 5.75 12.08
CA ALA A 230 -2.35 5.96 11.59
C ALA A 230 -1.37 4.92 12.11
N ASP A 231 -0.28 4.74 11.35
CA ASP A 231 0.87 3.92 11.71
C ASP A 231 2.14 4.77 11.56
N LEU A 232 2.67 5.22 12.70
CA LEU A 232 3.89 6.02 12.77
C LEU A 232 5.13 5.25 12.29
N LYS A 233 5.19 3.93 12.50
CA LYS A 233 6.35 3.12 12.08
C LYS A 233 6.51 3.13 10.56
N ASN A 234 5.37 3.13 9.86
CA ASN A 234 5.32 3.20 8.42
C ASN A 234 5.01 4.61 7.89
N THR A 235 4.88 5.62 8.76
CA THR A 235 4.60 7.01 8.35
C THR A 235 3.35 7.11 7.46
N THR A 236 2.29 6.39 7.83
CA THR A 236 1.05 6.30 7.05
C THR A 236 -0.20 6.67 7.87
N MET A 237 -1.20 7.20 7.19
CA MET A 237 -2.53 7.52 7.72
C MET A 237 -3.60 6.91 6.84
N GLU A 238 -4.52 6.13 7.43
CA GLU A 238 -5.72 5.67 6.75
C GLU A 238 -6.82 6.74 6.84
N VAL A 239 -7.45 7.01 5.70
CA VAL A 239 -8.47 8.05 5.57
C VAL A 239 -9.68 7.59 4.77
N LYS A 240 -10.85 8.12 5.10
CA LYS A 240 -12.10 7.91 4.38
C LYS A 240 -12.01 8.51 2.97
N PRO A 241 -12.71 7.93 1.98
CA PRO A 241 -12.82 8.55 0.67
C PRO A 241 -13.56 9.89 0.76
N ALA A 242 -12.99 10.92 0.13
CA ALA A 242 -13.61 12.23 0.02
C ALA A 242 -13.37 12.78 -1.38
N LYS A 243 -14.39 13.44 -1.94
CA LYS A 243 -14.26 14.19 -3.19
C LYS A 243 -13.84 15.61 -2.87
N VAL A 244 -12.76 16.07 -3.50
CA VAL A 244 -12.28 17.45 -3.34
C VAL A 244 -13.22 18.44 -4.04
N PHE A 245 -13.27 19.66 -3.53
CA PHE A 245 -13.98 20.76 -4.19
C PHE A 245 -13.19 21.26 -5.40
N GLY A 246 -13.84 21.28 -6.58
CA GLY A 246 -13.20 21.67 -7.84
C GLY A 246 -11.95 20.84 -8.15
N HIS A 247 -10.81 21.51 -8.31
CA HIS A 247 -9.50 20.89 -8.51
C HIS A 247 -8.60 21.00 -7.26
N GLY A 248 -9.20 21.27 -6.10
CA GLY A 248 -8.51 21.65 -4.87
C GLY A 248 -8.92 23.06 -4.46
N LEU A 249 -9.33 23.18 -3.20
CA LEU A 249 -9.69 24.44 -2.59
C LEU A 249 -9.00 24.53 -1.24
N GLU A 250 -8.29 25.62 -1.03
CA GLU A 250 -7.67 25.93 0.24
C GLU A 250 -8.59 26.87 1.01
N VAL A 251 -8.80 26.56 2.28
CA VAL A 251 -9.64 27.34 3.19
C VAL A 251 -8.76 27.87 4.31
N ILE A 252 -8.60 29.19 4.38
CA ILE A 252 -7.63 29.85 5.26
C ILE A 252 -8.40 30.62 6.32
N CYS A 253 -8.11 30.36 7.59
CA CYS A 253 -8.57 31.18 8.71
C CYS A 253 -7.45 32.08 9.20
N ARG A 254 -7.77 33.34 9.49
CA ARG A 254 -6.82 34.36 9.93
C ARG A 254 -7.29 34.99 11.24
N HIS A 255 -6.43 34.93 12.25
CA HIS A 255 -6.54 35.71 13.49
C HIS A 255 -5.77 37.02 13.40
N LYS A 256 -4.79 37.11 12.50
CA LYS A 256 -3.94 38.30 12.30
C LYS A 256 -3.86 38.70 10.83
N ALA A 257 -3.78 40.00 10.56
CA ALA A 257 -3.60 40.55 9.22
C ALA A 257 -2.14 40.37 8.74
N VAL A 258 -1.89 39.27 8.02
CA VAL A 258 -0.56 38.92 7.49
C VAL A 258 -0.67 38.24 6.12
N GLY A 259 0.47 38.02 5.47
CA GLY A 259 0.55 37.22 4.25
C GLY A 259 -0.26 37.81 3.09
N SER A 260 -0.96 36.95 2.34
CA SER A 260 -1.75 37.37 1.17
C SER A 260 -2.91 38.31 1.50
N PHE A 261 -3.47 38.24 2.71
CA PHE A 261 -4.47 39.20 3.16
C PHE A 261 -3.89 40.61 3.28
N LEU A 262 -2.73 40.74 3.92
CA LEU A 262 -2.06 42.03 4.05
C LEU A 262 -1.62 42.59 2.69
N ARG A 263 -1.18 41.73 1.75
CA ARG A 263 -0.87 42.17 0.37
C ARG A 263 -2.07 42.79 -0.35
N ARG A 264 -3.28 42.28 -0.09
CA ARG A 264 -4.52 42.80 -0.70
C ARG A 264 -5.09 44.03 0.01
N TYR A 265 -4.99 44.07 1.35
CA TYR A 265 -5.71 45.04 2.16
C TYR A 265 -4.82 45.97 3.00
N GLY A 266 -3.51 45.95 2.81
CA GLY A 266 -2.54 46.66 3.66
C GLY A 266 -2.67 48.18 3.69
N GLU A 267 -3.36 48.80 2.73
CA GLU A 267 -3.71 50.23 2.80
C GLU A 267 -4.77 50.53 3.87
N TYR A 268 -5.57 49.52 4.25
CA TYR A 268 -6.71 49.65 5.15
C TYR A 268 -6.46 49.05 6.54
N ILE A 269 -5.36 48.31 6.72
CA ILE A 269 -5.07 47.58 7.96
C ILE A 269 -3.57 47.43 8.20
N ALA A 270 -3.16 47.59 9.45
CA ALA A 270 -1.78 47.38 9.86
C ALA A 270 -1.41 45.88 9.86
N GLU A 271 -0.14 45.59 9.58
CA GLU A 271 0.42 44.24 9.75
C GLU A 271 0.25 43.75 11.19
N GLY A 272 -0.24 42.52 11.34
CA GLY A 272 -0.45 41.91 12.66
C GLY A 272 -1.65 42.46 13.44
N ALA A 273 -2.51 43.27 12.81
CA ALA A 273 -3.79 43.66 13.40
C ALA A 273 -4.70 42.44 13.62
N ASP A 274 -5.55 42.49 14.65
CA ASP A 274 -6.50 41.43 14.97
C ASP A 274 -7.59 41.29 13.90
N LEU A 275 -7.90 40.04 13.57
CA LEU A 275 -8.99 39.65 12.69
C LEU A 275 -9.94 38.71 13.44
N PRO A 276 -11.27 38.85 13.25
CA PRO A 276 -12.25 38.05 13.98
C PRO A 276 -12.44 36.66 13.34
N ALA A 277 -11.39 35.83 13.36
CA ALA A 277 -11.37 34.52 12.69
C ALA A 277 -11.85 34.62 11.23
N TYR A 278 -11.20 35.50 10.47
CA TYR A 278 -11.57 35.78 9.08
C TYR A 278 -11.25 34.57 8.19
N VAL A 279 -12.27 34.06 7.49
CA VAL A 279 -12.14 32.91 6.59
C VAL A 279 -12.16 33.37 5.14
N GLU A 280 -11.20 32.88 4.36
CA GLU A 280 -11.14 33.07 2.91
C GLU A 280 -10.80 31.76 2.19
N THR A 281 -11.12 31.72 0.90
CA THR A 281 -10.91 30.54 0.05
C THR A 281 -10.07 30.88 -1.17
N THR A 282 -9.11 30.03 -1.50
CA THR A 282 -8.28 30.14 -2.71
C THR A 282 -8.35 28.84 -3.50
N PHE A 283 -8.43 28.95 -4.84
CA PHE A 283 -8.27 27.76 -5.68
C PHE A 283 -6.82 27.29 -5.64
N LYS A 284 -6.59 25.98 -5.61
CA LYS A 284 -5.26 25.40 -5.76
C LYS A 284 -4.88 25.45 -7.24
N ASN A 285 -4.25 26.55 -7.64
CA ASN A 285 -3.84 26.79 -9.02
C ASN A 285 -2.58 27.65 -9.02
N ASP A 286 -1.46 26.97 -8.81
CA ASP A 286 -0.10 27.49 -8.83
C ASP A 286 0.17 28.39 -10.05
N ALA A 287 -0.35 28.03 -11.24
CA ALA A 287 -0.13 28.80 -12.48
C ALA A 287 -0.83 30.18 -12.47
N LEU A 288 -1.86 30.34 -11.64
CA LEU A 288 -2.60 31.59 -11.44
C LEU A 288 -2.29 32.23 -10.07
N GLY A 289 -1.35 31.68 -9.31
CA GLY A 289 -0.98 32.17 -7.99
C GLY A 289 -2.08 32.03 -6.95
N ASP A 290 -2.79 30.91 -6.96
CA ASP A 290 -3.86 30.54 -6.02
C ASP A 290 -4.92 31.64 -5.84
N PRO A 291 -5.72 31.90 -6.89
CA PRO A 291 -6.63 33.03 -6.89
C PRO A 291 -7.68 32.91 -5.78
N LEU A 292 -7.87 34.03 -5.07
CA LEU A 292 -8.96 34.20 -4.09
C LEU A 292 -10.30 34.03 -4.80
N VAL A 293 -11.20 33.26 -4.19
CA VAL A 293 -12.57 33.06 -4.66
C VAL A 293 -13.55 33.32 -3.51
N THR A 294 -14.65 34.00 -3.80
CA THR A 294 -15.71 34.32 -2.82
C THR A 294 -16.76 33.20 -2.75
N LYS A 295 -17.64 33.23 -1.74
CA LYS A 295 -18.83 32.35 -1.67
C LYS A 295 -19.62 32.37 -2.98
N ASP A 296 -19.99 33.56 -3.45
CA ASP A 296 -20.75 33.72 -4.69
C ASP A 296 -20.01 33.16 -5.91
N GLY A 297 -18.69 33.35 -5.98
CA GLY A 297 -17.86 32.78 -7.03
C GLY A 297 -17.85 31.26 -7.00
N LEU A 298 -17.72 30.66 -5.81
CA LEU A 298 -17.75 29.21 -5.63
C LEU A 298 -19.09 28.60 -6.05
N VAL A 299 -20.21 29.24 -5.69
CA VAL A 299 -21.56 28.81 -6.06
C VAL A 299 -21.81 28.99 -7.55
N ALA A 300 -21.47 30.16 -8.12
CA ALA A 300 -21.65 30.45 -9.53
C ALA A 300 -20.85 29.52 -10.45
N LEU A 301 -19.68 29.06 -10.00
CA LEU A 301 -18.85 28.10 -10.72
C LEU A 301 -19.26 26.64 -10.47
N GLY A 302 -20.27 26.38 -9.63
CA GLY A 302 -20.72 25.03 -9.28
C GLY A 302 -19.68 24.22 -8.51
N VAL A 303 -18.75 24.89 -7.82
CA VAL A 303 -17.70 24.24 -7.03
C VAL A 303 -18.28 23.66 -5.74
N MET A 304 -19.17 24.41 -5.07
CA MET A 304 -19.90 23.98 -3.88
C MET A 304 -21.24 24.71 -3.78
N THR A 305 -22.12 24.19 -2.93
CA THR A 305 -23.38 24.84 -2.55
C THR A 305 -23.18 25.92 -1.47
N GLU A 306 -24.19 26.77 -1.26
CA GLU A 306 -24.15 27.77 -0.18
C GLU A 306 -24.06 27.12 1.19
N GLU A 307 -24.80 26.02 1.39
CA GLU A 307 -24.84 25.27 2.64
C GLU A 307 -23.49 24.61 2.94
N GLN A 308 -22.83 24.07 1.92
CA GLN A 308 -21.47 23.53 2.07
C GLN A 308 -20.47 24.62 2.43
N TYR A 309 -20.56 25.81 1.82
CA TYR A 309 -19.68 26.92 2.16
C TYR A 309 -19.87 27.36 3.62
N ASP A 310 -21.12 27.51 4.05
CA ASP A 310 -21.43 27.97 5.41
C ASP A 310 -20.95 26.94 6.45
N ALA A 311 -21.10 25.64 6.18
CA ALA A 311 -20.55 24.56 6.99
C ALA A 311 -19.01 24.62 7.05
N ILE A 312 -18.33 24.72 5.90
CA ILE A 312 -16.86 24.84 5.83
C ILE A 312 -16.36 26.02 6.64
N LYS A 313 -17.02 27.17 6.52
CA LYS A 313 -16.62 28.38 7.24
C LYS A 313 -16.74 28.19 8.75
N GLU A 314 -17.87 27.66 9.22
CA GLU A 314 -18.10 27.39 10.64
C GLU A 314 -17.09 26.37 11.19
N GLU A 315 -16.90 25.24 10.48
CA GLU A 315 -15.94 24.20 10.86
C GLU A 315 -14.52 24.75 10.88
N THR A 316 -14.12 25.53 9.87
CA THR A 316 -12.81 26.17 9.80
C THR A 316 -12.55 27.05 11.02
N GLN A 317 -13.49 27.90 11.42
CA GLN A 317 -13.35 28.75 12.60
C GLN A 317 -13.19 27.94 13.88
N LYS A 318 -13.98 26.87 14.05
CA LYS A 318 -13.88 25.96 15.21
C LYS A 318 -12.55 25.22 15.25
N ILE A 319 -12.11 24.66 14.12
CA ILE A 319 -10.83 23.94 14.03
C ILE A 319 -9.67 24.90 14.31
N THR A 320 -9.69 26.10 13.73
CA THR A 320 -8.66 27.12 14.01
C THR A 320 -8.62 27.48 15.49
N GLN A 321 -9.77 27.60 16.15
CA GLN A 321 -9.82 27.88 17.59
C GLN A 321 -9.18 26.74 18.41
N ILE A 322 -9.48 25.47 18.10
CA ILE A 322 -8.85 24.31 18.74
C ILE A 322 -7.32 24.36 18.60
N VAL A 323 -6.81 24.62 17.40
CA VAL A 323 -5.36 24.71 17.14
C VAL A 323 -4.76 25.91 17.88
N ALA A 324 -5.45 27.06 17.87
CA ALA A 324 -4.99 28.28 18.55
C ALA A 324 -4.89 28.10 20.07
N ASP A 325 -5.85 27.42 20.69
CA ASP A 325 -5.86 27.17 22.13
C ASP A 325 -4.68 26.29 22.56
N ASP A 326 -4.40 25.21 21.82
CA ASP A 326 -3.25 24.34 22.10
C ASP A 326 -1.90 25.05 21.94
N LEU A 327 -1.79 25.91 20.93
CA LEU A 327 -0.59 26.74 20.73
C LEU A 327 -0.45 27.76 21.87
N LYS A 328 -1.57 28.35 22.31
CA LYS A 328 -1.59 29.34 23.40
C LYS A 328 -1.16 28.74 24.74
N GLU A 329 -1.59 27.51 25.05
CA GLU A 329 -1.12 26.77 26.23
C GLU A 329 0.41 26.59 26.25
N LYS A 330 1.03 26.57 25.07
CA LYS A 330 2.49 26.45 24.89
C LYS A 330 3.20 27.80 24.74
N GLY A 331 2.51 28.91 24.99
CA GLY A 331 3.05 30.27 24.86
C GLY A 331 3.31 30.70 23.42
N MET A 332 2.60 30.11 22.45
CA MET A 332 2.67 30.45 21.04
C MET A 332 1.33 31.05 20.56
N VAL A 333 1.37 31.83 19.49
CA VAL A 333 0.19 32.52 18.94
C VAL A 333 0.01 32.13 17.48
N LEU A 334 -1.17 31.59 17.16
CA LEU A 334 -1.57 31.29 15.79
C LEU A 334 -2.01 32.57 15.07
N TYR A 335 -1.37 32.88 13.93
CA TYR A 335 -1.74 34.04 13.10
C TYR A 335 -2.70 33.66 11.98
N ASP A 336 -2.40 32.58 11.25
CA ASP A 336 -3.29 31.98 10.28
C ASP A 336 -3.01 30.47 10.12
N ILE A 337 -3.99 29.75 9.59
CA ILE A 337 -3.88 28.33 9.24
C ILE A 337 -4.70 28.03 7.99
N LYS A 338 -4.20 27.10 7.17
CA LYS A 338 -4.79 26.67 5.91
C LYS A 338 -5.25 25.21 6.01
N PHE A 339 -6.46 24.93 5.55
CA PHE A 339 -7.05 23.60 5.51
C PHE A 339 -7.49 23.24 4.09
N GLU A 340 -7.68 21.94 3.86
CA GLU A 340 -8.38 21.41 2.70
C GLU A 340 -9.63 20.67 3.16
N PHE A 341 -10.71 20.81 2.41
CA PHE A 341 -11.97 20.12 2.68
C PHE A 341 -12.39 19.29 1.49
N GLY A 342 -13.13 18.22 1.77
CA GLY A 342 -13.82 17.41 0.79
C GLY A 342 -15.23 17.09 1.25
N TYR A 343 -15.93 16.29 0.46
CA TYR A 343 -17.26 15.81 0.80
C TYR A 343 -17.41 14.33 0.47
N ASP A 344 -18.27 13.65 1.23
CA ASP A 344 -18.62 12.25 0.98
C ASP A 344 -19.67 12.11 -0.13
N ALA A 345 -20.09 10.87 -0.38
CA ALA A 345 -21.09 10.55 -1.40
C ALA A 345 -22.46 11.20 -1.15
N ASP A 346 -22.77 11.56 0.10
CA ASP A 346 -24.01 12.23 0.51
C ASP A 346 -23.87 13.76 0.48
N GLY A 347 -22.70 14.28 0.09
CA GLY A 347 -22.41 15.71 0.01
C GLY A 347 -22.03 16.35 1.35
N LYS A 348 -21.83 15.56 2.40
CA LYS A 348 -21.45 16.06 3.73
C LYS A 348 -19.98 16.43 3.74
N VAL A 349 -19.71 17.65 4.20
CA VAL A 349 -18.36 18.22 4.31
C VAL A 349 -17.56 17.49 5.39
N MET A 350 -16.26 17.36 5.15
CA MET A 350 -15.28 16.95 6.15
C MET A 350 -13.90 17.56 5.90
N LEU A 351 -13.15 17.76 6.98
CA LEU A 351 -11.74 18.14 6.91
C LEU A 351 -10.92 16.98 6.34
N ILE A 352 -10.09 17.27 5.34
CA ILE A 352 -9.22 16.29 4.68
C ILE A 352 -7.75 16.71 4.78
N ASP A 353 -6.90 16.05 3.99
CA ASP A 353 -5.45 16.24 3.93
C ASP A 353 -4.75 16.05 5.29
N GLU A 354 -4.09 17.08 5.79
CA GLU A 354 -3.27 17.06 7.02
C GLU A 354 -3.48 18.32 7.86
N VAL A 355 -3.13 18.25 9.15
CA VAL A 355 -3.02 19.42 10.03
C VAL A 355 -1.61 19.42 10.62
N ALA A 356 -0.68 20.09 9.94
CA ALA A 356 0.73 20.09 10.29
C ALA A 356 1.28 21.52 10.42
N SER A 357 2.50 21.64 10.93
CA SER A 357 3.16 22.93 11.16
C SER A 357 3.38 23.73 9.87
N GLY A 358 3.50 23.05 8.72
CA GLY A 358 3.61 23.69 7.41
C GLY A 358 2.33 24.40 6.95
N ASN A 359 1.18 24.07 7.54
CA ASN A 359 -0.11 24.66 7.20
C ASN A 359 -0.41 25.96 7.97
N MET A 360 0.44 26.34 8.94
CA MET A 360 0.14 27.42 9.88
C MET A 360 1.28 28.42 10.02
N ARG A 361 0.93 29.69 10.26
CA ARG A 361 1.88 30.72 10.67
C ARG A 361 1.75 30.95 12.17
N VAL A 362 2.82 30.65 12.90
CA VAL A 362 2.86 30.74 14.36
C VAL A 362 3.98 31.66 14.82
N TYR A 363 3.71 32.42 15.88
CA TYR A 363 4.66 33.33 16.50
C TYR A 363 4.87 33.00 17.98
N LYS A 364 6.07 33.27 18.48
CA LYS A 364 6.40 33.28 19.91
C LYS A 364 7.22 34.51 20.21
N ASP A 365 6.84 35.26 21.24
CA ASP A 365 7.50 36.51 21.65
C ASP A 365 7.67 37.52 20.49
N GLY A 366 6.66 37.62 19.62
CA GLY A 366 6.65 38.51 18.45
C GLY A 366 7.54 38.04 17.28
N LYS A 367 8.15 36.85 17.35
CA LYS A 367 8.98 36.28 16.28
C LYS A 367 8.27 35.12 15.60
N TYR A 368 8.35 35.08 14.27
CA TYR A 368 7.87 33.96 13.47
C TYR A 368 8.68 32.70 13.80
N ILE A 369 7.99 31.56 13.89
CA ILE A 369 8.58 30.25 14.11
C ILE A 369 8.46 29.46 12.81
N ASP A 370 9.58 28.99 12.27
CA ASP A 370 9.56 28.12 11.11
C ASP A 370 8.87 26.78 11.45
N PRO A 371 8.27 26.07 10.47
CA PRO A 371 7.48 24.87 10.75
C PRO A 371 8.25 23.74 11.45
N MET A 372 9.56 23.60 11.22
CA MET A 372 10.36 22.56 11.86
C MET A 372 10.62 22.88 13.33
N THR A 373 10.93 24.15 13.63
CA THR A 373 11.05 24.63 15.02
C THR A 373 9.70 24.57 15.74
N LEU A 374 8.61 24.90 15.05
CA LEU A 374 7.26 24.82 15.59
C LEU A 374 6.92 23.40 16.06
N SER A 375 7.16 22.39 15.22
CA SER A 375 6.91 21.00 15.61
C SER A 375 7.73 20.56 16.82
N LYS A 376 9.01 20.96 16.90
CA LYS A 376 9.86 20.67 18.05
C LYS A 376 9.31 21.32 19.32
N LEU A 377 8.94 22.60 19.27
CA LEU A 377 8.37 23.31 20.41
C LEU A 377 7.01 22.76 20.82
N PHE A 378 6.22 22.29 19.85
CA PHE A 378 4.89 21.75 20.13
C PHE A 378 4.96 20.44 20.93
N PHE A 379 5.91 19.56 20.61
CA PHE A 379 6.08 18.26 21.27
C PHE A 379 7.15 18.25 22.37
N ALA A 380 7.71 19.40 22.71
CA ALA A 380 8.73 19.56 23.76
C ALA A 380 8.21 19.33 25.19
#